data_AF-A0AA48R9L8-F1
#
_entry.id   AF-A0AA48R9L8-F1
#
_cell.length_a   1.000
_cell.length_b   1.000
_cell.length_c   1.000
_cell.angle_alpha   90.00
_cell.angle_beta   90.00
_cell.angle_gamma   90.00
#
_symmetry.space_group_name_H-M   'P 1'
#
loop_
_entity.id
_entity.type
_entity.pdbx_description
1 polymer ?
#
loop_
_entity_poly.entity_id
_entity_poly.type
_entity_poly.pdbx_seq_one_letter_code
_entity_poly.pdbx_strand_id
1 'polypeptide(L)'
;MRGFFRRGLVAAGFGLFAALGLAPGAQAHGGVKLEQDECVLQLGPSTMHFIAYQRTGEEEEFCQDIAKTGPTVIALTAVSPDLRDMAIGARIVRDTGAPVSKDNLDALTVAFHEPKVYRNGIMTFEHDFRDAGRYIAIVTVRDDLGNEWVSQFPFGVGLYTFWGMIEYILYGVAFLALVGVMTLALRAKAHKAAETANAPA
;
A
#
# COMPACT_ATOMS: atom_id res chain seq x y z
N MET A 1 50.90 -38.95 25.70
CA MET A 1 50.13 -38.57 24.49
C MET A 1 48.69 -38.34 24.90
N ARG A 2 48.27 -37.09 25.12
CA ARG A 2 46.90 -36.72 25.51
C ARG A 2 46.48 -35.46 24.76
N GLY A 3 45.59 -35.64 23.79
CA GLY A 3 44.42 -34.78 23.51
C GLY A 3 44.65 -33.31 23.20
N PHE A 4 45.09 -33.01 21.98
CA PHE A 4 44.78 -31.76 21.28
C PHE A 4 43.28 -31.68 20.98
N PHE A 5 42.41 -31.24 21.90
CA PHE A 5 41.05 -30.82 21.52
C PHE A 5 40.39 -29.82 22.49
N ARG A 6 41.21 -29.11 23.28
CA ARG A 6 40.74 -28.15 24.30
C ARG A 6 41.01 -26.69 23.93
N ARG A 7 40.93 -26.36 22.64
CA ARG A 7 41.12 -25.00 22.10
C ARG A 7 40.12 -24.70 20.98
N GLY A 8 38.87 -24.47 21.36
CA GLY A 8 37.83 -24.01 20.43
C GLY A 8 36.76 -23.14 21.08
N LEU A 9 37.02 -22.60 22.27
CA LEU A 9 35.99 -22.02 23.14
C LEU A 9 36.14 -20.49 23.36
N VAL A 10 36.78 -19.75 22.46
CA VAL A 10 36.88 -18.28 22.60
C VAL A 10 36.49 -17.49 21.33
N ALA A 11 36.19 -18.13 20.19
CA ALA A 11 36.04 -17.40 18.92
C ALA A 11 34.60 -17.19 18.41
N ALA A 12 33.57 -17.13 19.27
CA ALA A 12 32.19 -16.87 18.81
C ALA A 12 31.38 -15.94 19.74
N GLY A 13 32.05 -15.01 20.42
CA GLY A 13 31.41 -14.03 21.32
C GLY A 13 31.68 -12.56 20.99
N PHE A 14 32.35 -12.27 19.88
CA PHE A 14 32.78 -10.90 19.52
C PHE A 14 32.56 -10.59 18.03
N GLY A 15 31.40 -11.00 17.49
CA GLY A 15 31.08 -10.88 16.07
C GLY A 15 29.76 -10.18 15.73
N LEU A 16 29.08 -9.53 16.68
CA LEU A 16 27.80 -8.86 16.37
C LEU A 16 27.62 -7.44 16.96
N PHE A 17 28.65 -6.85 17.58
CA PHE A 17 28.56 -5.50 18.13
C PHE A 17 29.39 -4.42 17.40
N ALA A 18 29.91 -4.72 16.21
CA ALA A 18 30.73 -3.80 15.40
C ALA A 18 30.13 -3.49 14.02
N ALA A 19 28.80 -3.33 13.93
CA ALA A 19 28.12 -2.91 12.71
C ALA A 19 27.11 -1.75 12.90
N LEU A 20 27.23 -0.98 14.00
CA LEU A 20 26.39 0.22 14.27
C LEU A 20 27.03 1.54 13.79
N GLY A 21 28.01 1.51 12.88
CA GLY A 21 28.87 2.67 12.60
C GLY A 21 28.79 3.31 11.21
N LEU A 22 27.97 2.82 10.28
CA LEU A 22 27.77 3.49 8.99
C LEU A 22 26.28 3.67 8.75
N ALA A 23 25.75 4.81 9.20
CA ALA A 23 24.54 5.36 8.61
C ALA A 23 24.94 5.98 7.26
N PRO A 24 24.61 5.38 6.10
CA PRO A 24 24.52 6.19 4.89
C PRO A 24 23.43 7.23 5.15
N GLY A 25 23.77 8.50 4.98
CA GLY A 25 22.81 9.58 5.10
C GLY A 25 21.57 9.25 4.27
N ALA A 26 20.43 9.15 4.93
CA ALA A 26 19.14 9.19 4.27
C ALA A 26 19.00 10.58 3.64
N GLN A 27 19.53 10.72 2.42
CA GLN A 27 19.22 11.82 1.53
C GLN A 27 17.76 11.61 1.12
N ALA A 28 16.85 12.16 1.92
CA ALA A 28 15.49 12.42 1.50
C ALA A 28 15.54 13.54 0.44
N HIS A 29 15.96 13.21 -0.78
CA HIS A 29 15.69 14.04 -1.94
C HIS A 29 14.21 13.84 -2.30
N GLY A 30 13.34 14.48 -1.53
CA GLY A 30 11.91 14.59 -1.79
C GLY A 30 11.63 15.56 -2.93
N GLY A 31 12.18 15.27 -4.11
CA GLY A 31 11.75 15.81 -5.38
C GLY A 31 11.10 14.67 -6.16
N VAL A 32 9.99 14.15 -5.65
CA VAL A 32 9.22 13.13 -6.37
C VAL A 32 8.64 13.79 -7.61
N LYS A 33 9.04 13.25 -8.77
CA LYS A 33 8.40 13.57 -10.03
C LYS A 33 6.95 13.14 -9.91
N LEU A 34 6.04 14.05 -10.24
CA LEU A 34 4.60 13.81 -10.35
C LEU A 34 4.24 12.55 -11.18
N GLU A 35 5.11 12.15 -12.11
CA GLU A 35 4.93 10.93 -12.92
C GLU A 35 5.21 9.61 -12.17
N GLN A 36 5.78 9.67 -10.96
CA GLN A 36 5.99 8.53 -10.06
C GLN A 36 4.98 8.48 -8.90
N ASP A 37 4.07 9.45 -8.80
CA ASP A 37 3.01 9.43 -7.80
C ASP A 37 1.97 8.37 -8.20
N GLU A 38 1.78 7.40 -7.32
CA GLU A 38 0.93 6.21 -7.54
C GLU A 38 -0.57 6.55 -7.72
N CYS A 39 -0.94 7.82 -7.51
CA CYS A 39 -2.31 8.35 -7.53
C CYS A 39 -2.58 9.33 -8.67
N VAL A 40 -1.65 9.46 -9.62
CA VAL A 40 -1.83 10.33 -10.79
C VAL A 40 -2.43 9.52 -11.94
N LEU A 41 -3.51 10.05 -12.49
CA LEU A 41 -4.20 9.49 -13.65
C LEU A 41 -3.99 10.39 -14.87
N GLN A 42 -3.57 9.78 -15.98
CA GLN A 42 -3.33 10.47 -17.25
C GLN A 42 -4.61 10.53 -18.08
N LEU A 43 -4.93 11.72 -18.57
CA LEU A 43 -6.11 12.08 -19.36
C LEU A 43 -5.63 12.71 -20.66
N GLY A 44 -5.25 11.86 -21.62
CA GLY A 44 -4.60 12.31 -22.85
C GLY A 44 -3.26 13.01 -22.55
N PRO A 45 -3.08 14.29 -22.91
CA PRO A 45 -1.87 15.05 -22.59
C PRO A 45 -1.83 15.60 -21.16
N SER A 46 -2.91 15.46 -20.39
CA SER A 46 -3.12 16.14 -19.11
C SER A 46 -3.13 15.15 -17.95
N THR A 47 -2.88 15.64 -16.73
CA THR A 47 -2.74 14.80 -15.53
C THR A 47 -3.60 15.32 -14.39
N MET A 48 -4.15 14.40 -13.60
CA MET A 48 -5.00 14.71 -12.47
C MET A 48 -4.69 13.74 -11.32
N HIS A 49 -4.74 14.24 -10.09
CA HIS A 49 -4.44 13.50 -8.87
C HIS A 49 -5.73 13.00 -8.23
N PHE A 50 -5.77 11.73 -7.84
CA PHE A 50 -6.87 11.10 -7.13
C PHE A 50 -6.56 11.03 -5.63
N ILE A 51 -7.48 11.53 -4.81
CA ILE A 51 -7.40 11.44 -3.34
C ILE A 51 -8.76 10.96 -2.82
N ALA A 52 -8.76 10.00 -1.91
CA ALA A 52 -9.95 9.62 -1.14
C ALA A 52 -9.67 9.76 0.35
N TYR A 53 -10.64 10.21 1.14
CA TYR A 53 -10.52 10.27 2.61
C TYR A 53 -11.84 9.92 3.28
N GLN A 54 -11.75 9.35 4.49
CA GLN A 54 -12.90 8.93 5.28
C GLN A 54 -12.97 9.77 6.55
N ARG A 55 -14.12 10.41 6.83
CA ARG A 55 -14.26 11.27 8.02
C ARG A 55 -14.31 10.48 9.34
N THR A 56 -14.55 9.17 9.26
CA THR A 56 -14.65 8.29 10.42
C THR A 56 -13.37 7.46 10.56
N GLY A 57 -12.41 7.94 11.33
CA GLY A 57 -11.13 7.25 11.54
C GLY A 57 -9.97 8.21 11.64
N GLU A 58 -8.78 7.74 11.25
CA GLU A 58 -7.59 8.57 11.08
C GLU A 58 -7.73 9.43 9.81
N GLU A 59 -7.22 10.66 9.84
CA GLU A 59 -7.14 11.56 8.68
C GLU A 59 -6.07 11.06 7.72
N GLU A 60 -6.38 9.96 7.03
CA GLU A 60 -5.51 9.36 6.03
C GLU A 60 -6.03 9.66 4.62
N GLU A 61 -5.12 10.12 3.76
CA GLU A 61 -5.35 10.22 2.32
C GLU A 61 -5.08 8.86 1.68
N PHE A 62 -6.12 8.28 1.10
CA PHE A 62 -6.07 7.01 0.40
C PHE A 62 -5.93 7.22 -1.10
N CYS A 63 -5.05 6.44 -1.68
CA CYS A 63 -4.74 6.44 -3.10
C CYS A 63 -5.45 5.29 -3.81
N GLN A 64 -4.91 4.07 -3.68
CA GLN A 64 -5.45 2.86 -4.30
C GLN A 64 -6.26 1.99 -3.33
N ASP A 65 -6.02 2.10 -2.02
CA ASP A 65 -6.63 1.20 -1.04
C ASP A 65 -7.27 2.01 0.09
N ILE A 66 -8.59 2.02 0.12
CA ILE A 66 -9.40 2.64 1.17
C ILE A 66 -9.60 1.60 2.27
N ALA A 67 -9.17 1.94 3.50
CA ALA A 67 -9.06 0.97 4.58
C ALA A 67 -10.39 0.33 5.00
N LYS A 68 -11.50 1.08 5.00
CA LYS A 68 -12.80 0.63 5.50
C LYS A 68 -13.93 0.94 4.52
N THR A 69 -15.05 0.24 4.66
CA THR A 69 -16.34 0.62 4.06
C THR A 69 -16.96 1.79 4.82
N GLY A 70 -17.75 2.62 4.13
CA GLY A 70 -18.48 3.74 4.72
C GLY A 70 -18.44 5.02 3.87
N PRO A 71 -18.82 6.17 4.46
CA PRO A 71 -18.79 7.47 3.80
C PRO A 71 -17.36 7.87 3.45
N THR A 72 -17.11 7.98 2.15
CA THR A 72 -15.81 8.37 1.60
C THR A 72 -15.99 9.62 0.74
N VAL A 73 -15.15 10.62 0.97
CA VAL A 73 -15.05 11.78 0.10
C VAL A 73 -13.92 11.55 -0.90
N ILE A 74 -14.20 11.74 -2.18
CA ILE A 74 -13.24 11.60 -3.26
C ILE A 74 -13.00 12.99 -3.86
N ALA A 75 -11.73 13.34 -4.01
CA ALA A 75 -11.26 14.57 -4.63
C ALA A 75 -10.38 14.25 -5.84
N LEU A 76 -10.77 14.79 -6.97
CA LEU A 76 -10.06 14.74 -8.24
C LEU A 76 -9.46 16.13 -8.49
N THR A 77 -8.13 16.24 -8.38
CA THR A 77 -7.42 17.52 -8.41
C THR A 77 -6.59 17.63 -9.68
N ALA A 78 -6.94 18.59 -10.54
CA ALA A 78 -6.21 18.90 -11.76
C ALA A 78 -4.76 19.29 -11.44
N VAL A 79 -3.81 18.55 -12.01
CA VAL A 79 -2.40 18.94 -11.95
C VAL A 79 -2.04 19.80 -13.14
N SER A 80 -2.52 19.43 -14.33
CA SER A 80 -2.40 20.26 -15.52
C SER A 80 -3.43 21.42 -15.47
N PRO A 81 -3.02 22.67 -15.74
CA PRO A 81 -3.87 23.85 -15.55
C PRO A 81 -5.02 23.97 -16.57
N ASP A 82 -4.87 23.36 -17.74
CA ASP A 82 -5.85 23.30 -18.83
C ASP A 82 -7.15 22.59 -18.42
N LEU A 83 -7.08 21.60 -17.53
CA LEU A 83 -8.23 20.87 -17.02
C LEU A 83 -9.26 21.77 -16.29
N ARG A 84 -8.85 22.97 -15.85
CA ARG A 84 -9.73 23.93 -15.15
C ARG A 84 -10.79 24.55 -16.05
N ASP A 85 -10.54 24.55 -17.35
CA ASP A 85 -11.47 25.05 -18.38
C ASP A 85 -12.20 23.91 -19.10
N MET A 86 -11.89 22.65 -18.77
CA MET A 86 -12.54 21.46 -19.31
C MET A 86 -13.64 20.94 -18.38
N ALA A 87 -14.62 20.24 -18.95
CA ALA A 87 -15.66 19.57 -18.18
C ALA A 87 -15.15 18.22 -17.65
N ILE A 88 -15.04 18.09 -16.34
CA ILE A 88 -14.58 16.88 -15.64
C ILE A 88 -15.80 16.14 -15.10
N GLY A 89 -15.90 14.85 -15.40
CA GLY A 89 -16.92 13.94 -14.89
C GLY A 89 -16.28 12.68 -14.32
N ALA A 90 -17.03 11.98 -13.48
CA ALA A 90 -16.55 10.77 -12.83
C ALA A 90 -17.68 9.73 -12.75
N ARG A 91 -17.34 8.48 -13.03
CA ARG A 91 -18.21 7.33 -12.83
C ARG A 91 -17.46 6.29 -12.01
N ILE A 92 -18.03 5.84 -10.90
CA ILE A 92 -17.49 4.73 -10.13
C ILE A 92 -18.26 3.48 -10.51
N VAL A 93 -17.54 2.43 -10.90
CA VAL A 93 -18.11 1.12 -11.20
C VAL A 93 -17.51 0.05 -10.29
N ARG A 94 -18.28 -1.00 -9.99
CA ARG A 94 -17.75 -2.19 -9.32
C ARG A 94 -16.89 -2.99 -10.29
N ASP A 95 -15.71 -3.39 -9.85
CA ASP A 95 -14.84 -4.29 -10.62
C ASP A 95 -15.30 -5.73 -10.44
N THR A 96 -15.72 -6.36 -11.53
CA THR A 96 -16.17 -7.76 -11.56
C THR A 96 -15.13 -8.68 -12.21
N GLY A 97 -13.95 -8.16 -12.57
CA GLY A 97 -12.92 -8.87 -13.33
C GLY A 97 -13.24 -9.03 -14.82
N ALA A 98 -14.45 -8.65 -15.25
CA ALA A 98 -14.81 -8.56 -16.67
C ALA A 98 -14.45 -7.17 -17.22
N PRO A 99 -14.11 -7.05 -18.53
CA PRO A 99 -13.89 -5.75 -19.14
C PRO A 99 -15.13 -4.87 -19.00
N VAL A 100 -14.92 -3.62 -18.55
CA VAL A 100 -16.00 -2.63 -18.48
C VAL A 100 -16.40 -2.23 -19.90
N SER A 101 -17.47 -2.83 -20.42
CA SER A 101 -18.07 -2.48 -21.71
C SER A 101 -19.23 -1.49 -21.53
N LYS A 102 -19.59 -0.76 -22.59
CA LYS A 102 -20.75 0.15 -22.58
C LYS A 102 -22.06 -0.54 -22.17
N ASP A 103 -22.22 -1.81 -22.52
CA ASP A 103 -23.45 -2.57 -22.27
C ASP A 103 -23.64 -2.94 -20.79
N ASN A 104 -22.54 -3.08 -20.03
CA ASN A 104 -22.58 -3.43 -18.61
C ASN A 104 -22.29 -2.24 -17.69
N LEU A 105 -21.93 -1.09 -18.25
CA LEU A 105 -21.48 0.09 -17.52
C LEU A 105 -22.53 0.58 -16.52
N ASP A 106 -23.78 0.69 -16.95
CA ASP A 106 -24.87 1.20 -16.11
C ASP A 106 -25.22 0.22 -14.98
N ALA A 107 -25.16 -1.09 -15.25
CA ALA A 107 -25.42 -2.12 -14.25
C ALA A 107 -24.33 -2.17 -13.16
N LEU A 108 -23.08 -1.84 -13.52
CA LEU A 108 -21.95 -1.83 -12.59
C LEU A 108 -21.75 -0.48 -11.88
N THR A 109 -22.45 0.57 -12.32
CA THR A 109 -22.28 1.93 -11.80
C THR A 109 -22.81 2.03 -10.37
N VAL A 110 -21.92 2.44 -9.45
CA VAL A 110 -22.28 2.74 -8.06
C VAL A 110 -22.43 4.24 -7.81
N ALA A 111 -21.71 5.07 -8.58
CA ALA A 111 -21.83 6.52 -8.54
C ALA A 111 -21.60 7.10 -9.94
N PHE A 112 -22.38 8.12 -10.32
CA PHE A 112 -22.21 8.83 -11.57
C PHE A 112 -22.34 10.33 -11.36
N HIS A 113 -21.35 11.06 -11.87
CA HIS A 113 -21.28 12.51 -11.84
C HIS A 113 -21.03 13.01 -13.27
N GLU A 114 -22.02 13.73 -13.80
CA GLU A 114 -21.94 14.30 -15.14
C GLU A 114 -20.77 15.28 -15.29
N PRO A 115 -20.11 15.32 -16.46
CA PRO A 115 -19.05 16.28 -16.73
C PRO A 115 -19.46 17.73 -16.50
N LYS A 116 -18.72 18.45 -15.65
CA LYS A 116 -18.92 19.87 -15.34
C LYS A 116 -17.59 20.61 -15.27
N VAL A 117 -17.59 21.90 -15.57
CA VAL A 117 -16.37 22.72 -15.52
C VAL A 117 -16.06 23.11 -14.07
N TYR A 118 -14.87 22.74 -13.59
CA TYR A 118 -14.37 23.05 -12.25
C TYR A 118 -13.22 24.06 -12.34
N ARG A 119 -13.54 25.36 -12.27
CA ARG A 119 -12.52 26.43 -12.42
C ARG A 119 -11.46 26.47 -11.31
N ASN A 120 -11.79 25.93 -10.14
CA ASN A 120 -10.83 25.72 -9.05
C ASN A 120 -9.87 24.54 -9.32
N GLY A 121 -10.13 23.73 -10.37
CA GLY A 121 -9.37 22.53 -10.70
C GLY A 121 -9.62 21.37 -9.75
N ILE A 122 -10.68 21.39 -8.94
CA ILE A 122 -10.97 20.34 -7.97
C ILE A 122 -12.43 19.93 -8.09
N MET A 123 -12.64 18.67 -8.47
CA MET A 123 -13.93 18.00 -8.42
C MET A 123 -13.98 17.14 -7.15
N THR A 124 -14.89 17.47 -6.24
CA THR A 124 -15.12 16.70 -5.01
C THR A 124 -16.52 16.13 -4.99
N PHE A 125 -16.66 14.88 -4.58
CA PHE A 125 -17.94 14.22 -4.39
C PHE A 125 -17.85 13.18 -3.26
N GLU A 126 -18.98 12.82 -2.69
CA GLU A 126 -19.07 11.87 -1.58
C GLU A 126 -19.83 10.62 -2.03
N HIS A 127 -19.35 9.45 -1.64
CA HIS A 127 -20.01 8.17 -1.87
C HIS A 127 -19.89 7.27 -0.64
N ASP A 128 -21.01 6.65 -0.26
CA ASP A 128 -21.08 5.69 0.85
C ASP A 128 -20.87 4.26 0.32
N PHE A 129 -19.65 3.74 0.49
CA PHE A 129 -19.31 2.38 0.07
C PHE A 129 -19.77 1.36 1.10
N ARG A 130 -20.88 0.67 0.82
CA ARG A 130 -21.46 -0.33 1.74
C ARG A 130 -20.79 -1.69 1.68
N ASP A 131 -20.25 -2.06 0.52
CA ASP A 131 -19.63 -3.36 0.30
C ASP A 131 -18.12 -3.20 0.13
N ALA A 132 -17.35 -4.05 0.80
CA ALA A 132 -15.93 -4.19 0.54
C ALA A 132 -15.72 -4.82 -0.86
N GLY A 133 -14.69 -4.37 -1.58
CA GLY A 133 -14.42 -4.88 -2.93
C GLY A 133 -13.49 -4.01 -3.74
N ARG A 134 -13.31 -4.39 -5.01
CA ARG A 134 -12.57 -3.62 -6.01
C ARG A 134 -13.54 -2.76 -6.82
N TYR A 135 -13.11 -1.56 -7.13
CA TYR A 135 -13.86 -0.55 -7.86
C TYR A 135 -12.95 0.12 -8.89
N ILE A 136 -13.56 0.73 -9.90
CA ILE A 136 -12.86 1.49 -10.92
C ILE A 136 -13.49 2.87 -10.99
N ALA A 137 -12.69 3.91 -10.80
CA ALA A 137 -13.07 5.29 -11.08
C ALA A 137 -12.76 5.60 -12.54
N ILE A 138 -13.80 5.80 -13.33
CA ILE A 138 -13.72 6.22 -14.74
C ILE A 138 -13.87 7.73 -14.76
N VAL A 139 -12.76 8.42 -14.99
CA VAL A 139 -12.74 9.88 -15.14
C VAL A 139 -12.90 10.21 -16.61
N THR A 140 -13.80 11.15 -16.91
CA THR A 140 -14.02 11.67 -18.26
C THR A 140 -13.75 13.17 -18.27
N VAL A 141 -12.94 13.64 -19.22
CA VAL A 141 -12.67 15.06 -19.44
C VAL A 141 -13.10 15.42 -20.85
N ARG A 142 -13.86 16.50 -21.00
CA ARG A 142 -14.28 17.04 -22.29
C ARG A 142 -13.86 18.49 -22.43
N ASP A 143 -13.24 18.85 -23.55
CA ASP A 143 -12.95 20.26 -23.86
C ASP A 143 -14.14 20.96 -24.55
N ASP A 144 -13.97 22.25 -24.84
CA ASP A 144 -14.95 23.08 -25.55
C ASP A 144 -15.02 22.77 -27.06
N LEU A 145 -13.97 22.16 -27.62
CA LEU A 145 -13.89 21.71 -29.01
C LEU A 145 -14.60 20.36 -29.25
N GLY A 146 -15.04 19.69 -28.19
CA GLY A 146 -15.76 18.42 -28.22
C GLY A 146 -14.87 17.17 -28.14
N ASN A 147 -13.56 17.32 -27.94
CA ASN A 147 -12.67 16.20 -27.66
C ASN A 147 -12.96 15.62 -26.27
N GLU A 148 -12.82 14.31 -26.14
CA GLU A 148 -13.11 13.58 -24.92
C GLU A 148 -11.97 12.61 -24.60
N TRP A 149 -11.46 12.71 -23.37
CA TRP A 149 -10.45 11.80 -22.83
C TRP A 149 -11.02 11.05 -21.64
N VAL A 150 -10.76 9.75 -21.59
CA VAL A 150 -11.24 8.86 -20.53
C VAL A 150 -10.05 8.15 -19.91
N SER A 151 -10.00 8.13 -18.58
CA SER A 151 -8.99 7.40 -17.80
C SER A 151 -9.67 6.53 -16.75
N GLN A 152 -9.10 5.37 -16.48
CA GLN A 152 -9.64 4.40 -15.52
C GLN A 152 -8.63 4.21 -14.39
N PHE A 153 -9.09 4.40 -13.15
CA PHE A 153 -8.26 4.25 -11.97
C PHE A 153 -8.84 3.17 -11.04
N PRO A 154 -8.19 2.00 -10.93
CA PRO A 154 -8.65 0.92 -10.07
C PRO A 154 -8.28 1.19 -8.61
N PHE A 155 -9.22 0.94 -7.69
CA PHE A 155 -8.99 1.07 -6.25
C PHE A 155 -9.76 -0.01 -5.45
N GLY A 156 -9.32 -0.31 -4.25
CA GLY A 156 -9.95 -1.22 -3.29
C GLY A 156 -10.61 -0.47 -2.15
N VAL A 157 -11.70 -1.04 -1.62
CA VAL A 157 -12.38 -0.54 -0.41
C VAL A 157 -12.57 -1.68 0.57
N GLY A 158 -12.13 -1.48 1.82
CA GLY A 158 -12.31 -2.47 2.88
C GLY A 158 -11.55 -3.78 2.65
N LEU A 159 -10.50 -3.77 1.82
CA LEU A 159 -9.68 -4.93 1.52
C LEU A 159 -8.38 -4.88 2.32
N TYR A 160 -8.03 -5.97 2.97
CA TYR A 160 -6.72 -6.13 3.60
C TYR A 160 -5.67 -6.33 2.52
N THR A 161 -4.83 -5.33 2.29
CA THR A 161 -3.71 -5.45 1.36
C THR A 161 -2.51 -6.09 2.03
N PHE A 162 -1.71 -6.81 1.24
CA PHE A 162 -0.48 -7.43 1.71
C PHE A 162 0.46 -6.41 2.36
N TRP A 163 0.52 -5.19 1.80
CA TRP A 163 1.30 -4.08 2.33
C TRP A 163 0.79 -3.61 3.69
N GLY A 164 -0.53 -3.49 3.89
CA GLY A 164 -1.12 -3.18 5.21
C GLY A 164 -0.92 -4.29 6.25
N MET A 165 -0.64 -5.53 5.82
CA MET A 165 -0.37 -6.65 6.71
C MET A 165 1.13 -6.89 6.97
N ILE A 166 2.03 -6.15 6.32
CA ILE A 166 3.46 -6.46 6.36
C ILE A 166 4.04 -6.36 7.76
N GLU A 167 3.58 -5.40 8.56
CA GLU A 167 4.01 -5.23 9.96
C GLU A 167 3.63 -6.45 10.80
N TYR A 168 2.40 -6.93 10.69
CA TYR A 168 1.93 -8.13 11.37
C TYR A 168 2.67 -9.39 10.93
N ILE A 169 2.99 -9.50 9.63
CA ILE A 169 3.80 -10.61 9.09
C ILE A 169 5.20 -10.58 9.70
N LEU A 170 5.84 -9.41 9.75
CA LEU A 170 7.17 -9.24 10.35
C LEU A 170 7.16 -9.59 11.84
N TYR A 171 6.13 -9.19 12.60
CA TYR A 171 5.95 -9.61 13.99
C TYR A 171 5.78 -11.13 14.12
N GLY A 172 5.00 -11.76 13.25
CA GLY A 172 4.83 -13.21 13.23
C GLY A 172 6.14 -13.96 12.97
N VAL A 173 6.91 -13.52 11.97
CA VAL A 173 8.23 -14.11 11.64
C VAL A 173 9.21 -13.91 12.78
N ALA A 174 9.28 -12.72 13.38
CA ALA A 174 10.14 -12.43 14.51
C ALA A 174 9.80 -13.30 15.73
N PHE A 175 8.50 -13.46 16.03
CA PHE A 175 8.03 -14.32 17.11
C PHE A 175 8.41 -15.79 16.88
N LEU A 176 8.19 -16.32 15.67
CA LEU A 176 8.57 -17.71 15.33
C LEU A 176 10.09 -17.93 15.40
N ALA A 177 10.89 -16.96 14.98
CA ALA A 177 12.34 -17.01 15.10
C ALA A 177 12.77 -17.06 16.59
N LEU A 178 12.16 -16.24 17.44
CA LEU A 178 12.42 -16.22 18.89
C LEU A 178 12.08 -17.57 19.55
N VAL A 179 10.91 -18.12 19.24
CA VAL A 179 10.50 -19.44 19.73
C VAL A 179 11.45 -20.53 19.23
N GLY A 180 11.83 -20.50 17.95
CA GLY A 180 12.80 -21.43 17.36
C GLY A 180 14.14 -21.41 18.08
N VAL A 181 14.71 -20.23 18.31
CA VAL A 181 15.96 -20.05 19.05
C VAL A 181 15.83 -20.54 20.49
N MET A 182 14.72 -20.22 21.17
CA MET A 182 14.47 -20.65 22.54
C MET A 182 14.39 -22.18 22.65
N THR A 183 13.67 -22.85 21.75
CA THR A 183 13.56 -24.32 21.77
C THR A 183 14.90 -25.01 21.49
N LEU A 184 15.70 -24.48 20.55
CA LEU A 184 17.05 -24.99 20.28
C LEU A 184 17.98 -24.79 21.48
N ALA A 185 17.91 -23.64 22.16
CA ALA A 185 18.69 -23.38 23.35
C ALA A 185 18.32 -24.30 24.52
N LEU A 186 17.02 -24.55 24.73
CA LEU A 186 16.53 -25.49 25.75
C LEU A 186 16.95 -26.93 25.45
N ARG A 187 16.84 -27.38 24.19
CA ARG A 187 17.33 -28.70 23.76
C ARG A 187 18.84 -28.82 23.96
N ALA A 188 19.62 -27.81 23.58
CA ALA A 188 21.07 -27.80 23.79
C ALA A 188 21.44 -27.87 25.28
N LYS A 189 20.70 -27.17 26.15
CA LYS A 189 20.88 -27.28 27.61
C LYS A 189 20.56 -28.68 28.13
N ALA A 190 19.45 -29.28 27.68
CA ALA A 190 19.06 -30.63 28.09
C ALA A 190 20.09 -31.68 27.66
N HIS A 191 20.60 -31.60 26.42
CA HIS A 191 21.66 -32.49 25.94
C HIS A 191 22.95 -32.37 26.78
N LYS A 192 23.40 -31.14 27.07
CA LYS A 192 24.58 -30.94 27.93
C LYS A 192 24.39 -31.48 29.34
N ALA A 193 23.21 -31.31 29.95
CA ALA A 193 22.91 -31.83 31.27
C ALA A 193 22.93 -33.37 31.30
N ALA A 194 22.38 -34.02 30.27
CA ALA A 194 22.41 -35.48 30.14
C ALA A 194 23.82 -36.04 29.93
N GLU A 195 24.68 -35.32 29.21
CA GLU A 195 26.08 -35.71 29.00
C GLU A 195 26.89 -35.61 30.30
N THR A 196 26.70 -34.55 31.10
CA THR A 196 27.36 -34.40 32.41
C THR A 196 26.90 -35.43 33.45
N ALA A 197 25.64 -35.88 33.38
CA ALA A 197 25.09 -36.86 34.33
C ALA A 197 25.61 -38.29 34.07
N ASN A 198 26.04 -38.60 32.86
CA ASN A 198 26.53 -39.93 32.45
C ASN A 198 28.06 -40.01 32.37
N ALA A 199 28.79 -38.96 32.76
CA ALA A 199 30.25 -38.99 32.75
C ALA A 199 30.78 -39.85 33.91
N PRO A 200 31.62 -40.88 33.65
CA PRO A 200 32.19 -41.71 34.71
C PRO A 200 33.14 -40.88 35.60
N ALA A 201 33.06 -41.12 36.91
CA ALA A 201 33.85 -40.46 37.95
C ALA A 201 35.35 -40.80 37.88
#